data_AF-A0A957YL47-F1
#
_entry.id   AF-A0A957YL47-F1
#
_cell.length_a   1.000
_cell.length_b   1.000
_cell.length_c   1.000
_cell.angle_alpha   90.00
_cell.angle_beta   90.00
_cell.angle_gamma   90.00
#
_symmetry.space_group_name_H-M   'P 1'
#
loop_
_entity.id
_entity.type
_entity.pdbx_description
1 polymer ?
#
loop_
_entity_poly.entity_id
_entity_poly.type
_entity_poly.pdbx_seq_one_letter_code
_entity_poly.pdbx_strand_id
1 'polypeptide(L)'
;LLLVFVASPFERLSFTPADGLGLNPLLRDPGMAIHPPLLLGGYMSMSIPYAFAMAALLTGQLDASWIRATRRWTLMAWGILSMGLLFGSWWAYRVLGWGGYWGWDPVENVALIPWLSASAYVHSVIVTEKRGMFKVWTMVLVILAFALSIFGTFIVRSGVILTLVGGFLFGVVIGGVLVVVAATIGAVGIFLAARTALGD
;
A
#
# COMPACT_ATOMS: atom_id res chain seq x y z
N LEU A 1 2.38 13.66 -19.75
CA LEU A 1 1.08 14.21 -20.16
C LEU A 1 0.59 15.28 -19.18
N LEU A 2 0.28 14.96 -17.93
CA LEU A 2 -0.18 15.94 -16.91
C LEU A 2 0.79 17.12 -16.70
N LEU A 3 2.07 16.85 -16.43
CA LEU A 3 3.11 17.88 -16.24
C LEU A 3 3.50 18.65 -17.52
N VAL A 4 3.03 18.22 -18.69
CA VAL A 4 3.38 18.82 -19.98
C VAL A 4 2.22 19.65 -20.54
N PHE A 5 0.97 19.21 -20.34
CA PHE A 5 -0.20 19.81 -20.97
C PHE A 5 -1.25 20.38 -20.00
N VAL A 6 -1.29 19.94 -18.74
CA VAL A 6 -2.36 20.32 -17.79
C VAL A 6 -1.83 21.19 -16.64
N ALA A 7 -0.67 20.84 -16.10
CA ALA A 7 -0.05 21.56 -14.98
C ALA A 7 1.46 21.64 -15.22
N SER A 8 1.88 22.54 -16.11
CA SER A 8 3.30 22.75 -16.40
C SER A 8 3.99 23.43 -15.21
N PRO A 9 4.92 22.75 -14.51
CA PRO A 9 5.69 23.39 -13.43
C PRO A 9 6.75 24.36 -13.97
N PHE A 10 6.82 24.54 -15.29
CA PHE A 10 7.82 25.34 -15.99
C PHE A 10 7.26 26.70 -16.45
N GLU A 11 6.07 27.10 -16.00
CA GLU A 11 5.65 28.49 -16.17
C GLU A 11 6.69 29.42 -15.56
N ARG A 12 7.21 30.33 -16.39
CA ARG A 12 8.26 31.25 -16.01
C ARG A 12 7.62 32.45 -15.31
N LEU A 13 8.12 32.78 -14.14
CA LEU A 13 7.81 34.03 -13.48
C LEU A 13 8.28 35.22 -14.34
N SER A 14 7.61 36.36 -14.23
CA SER A 14 7.99 37.60 -14.94
C SER A 14 9.31 38.21 -14.46
N PHE A 15 9.89 37.67 -13.38
CA PHE A 15 11.17 38.05 -12.80
C PHE A 15 11.92 36.79 -12.35
N THR A 16 13.25 36.86 -12.24
CA THR A 16 14.06 35.78 -11.67
C THR A 16 14.19 36.02 -10.17
N PRO A 17 13.58 35.20 -9.30
CA PRO A 17 13.76 35.31 -7.86
C PRO A 17 15.23 35.08 -7.49
N ALA A 18 15.75 35.84 -6.52
CA ALA A 18 17.10 35.59 -5.98
C ALA A 18 17.21 34.19 -5.35
N ASP A 19 16.12 33.73 -4.72
CA ASP A 19 15.91 32.35 -4.26
C ASP A 19 14.50 31.89 -4.66
N GLY A 20 14.34 30.60 -4.96
CA GLY A 20 13.01 30.03 -5.17
C GLY A 20 12.16 30.04 -3.90
N LEU A 21 10.84 29.91 -4.02
CA LEU A 21 9.90 29.81 -2.88
C LEU A 21 10.26 28.68 -1.89
N GLY A 22 11.10 27.73 -2.33
CA GLY A 22 11.57 26.61 -1.55
C GLY A 22 10.47 25.61 -1.25
N LEU A 23 10.80 24.59 -0.46
CA LEU A 23 9.80 23.65 0.04
C LEU A 23 8.89 24.35 1.06
N ASN A 24 7.62 23.94 1.09
CA ASN A 24 6.72 24.24 2.21
C ASN A 24 7.45 23.92 3.53
N PRO A 25 7.44 24.80 4.55
CA PRO A 25 8.10 24.56 5.83
C PRO A 25 7.80 23.18 6.45
N LEU A 26 6.59 22.65 6.28
CA LEU A 26 6.19 21.32 6.75
C LEU A 26 6.97 20.19 6.08
N LEU A 27 7.40 20.39 4.82
CA LEU A 27 8.18 19.43 4.03
C LEU A 27 9.67 19.45 4.37
N ARG A 28 10.13 20.40 5.20
CA ARG A 28 11.53 20.50 5.64
C ARG A 28 11.79 19.73 6.93
N ASP A 29 10.75 19.22 7.59
CA ASP A 29 10.90 18.44 8.82
C ASP A 29 11.60 17.09 8.54
N PRO A 30 12.57 16.65 9.36
CA PRO A 30 13.25 15.38 9.17
C PRO A 30 12.31 14.17 9.13
N GLY A 31 11.23 14.18 9.91
CA GLY A 31 10.20 13.13 9.88
C GLY A 31 9.54 13.03 8.51
N MET A 32 9.23 14.16 7.87
CA MET A 32 8.68 14.22 6.51
C MET A 32 9.68 13.78 5.44
N ALA A 33 10.98 13.93 5.68
CA ALA A 33 12.01 13.43 4.77
C ALA A 33 12.19 11.90 4.84
N ILE A 34 11.93 11.30 6.01
CA ILE A 34 12.23 9.88 6.28
C ILE A 34 11.03 8.96 6.04
N HIS A 35 9.84 9.31 6.54
CA HIS A 35 8.72 8.37 6.53
C HIS A 35 8.17 8.06 5.11
N PRO A 36 8.08 9.01 4.15
CA PRO A 36 7.54 8.68 2.82
C PRO A 36 8.42 7.70 2.03
N PRO A 37 9.77 7.82 2.01
CA PRO A 37 10.64 6.79 1.43
C PRO A 37 10.45 5.42 2.08
N LEU A 38 10.24 5.35 3.39
CA LEU A 38 10.00 4.08 4.08
C LEU A 38 8.64 3.46 3.70
N LEU A 39 7.56 4.25 3.70
CA LEU A 39 6.25 3.77 3.28
C LEU A 39 6.28 3.26 1.82
N LEU A 40 6.88 4.03 0.92
CA LEU A 40 7.01 3.66 -0.48
C LEU A 40 7.93 2.45 -0.67
N GLY A 41 9.06 2.40 0.05
CA GLY A 41 9.96 1.26 0.06
C GLY A 41 9.29 -0.02 0.55
N GLY A 42 8.44 0.07 1.57
CA GLY A 42 7.60 -1.02 2.06
C GLY A 42 6.63 -1.53 0.99
N TYR A 43 5.89 -0.62 0.35
CA TYR A 43 4.99 -0.97 -0.77
C TYR A 43 5.73 -1.62 -1.94
N MET A 44 6.87 -1.04 -2.36
CA MET A 44 7.67 -1.58 -3.46
C MET A 44 8.23 -2.96 -3.11
N SER A 45 8.66 -3.17 -1.87
CA SER A 45 9.22 -4.46 -1.42
C SER A 45 8.20 -5.59 -1.47
N MET A 46 6.90 -5.31 -1.38
CA MET A 46 5.83 -6.31 -1.55
C MET A 46 5.75 -6.89 -2.97
N SER A 47 6.37 -6.25 -3.97
CA SER A 47 6.48 -6.81 -5.33
C SER A 47 7.28 -8.11 -5.38
N ILE A 48 8.26 -8.29 -4.49
CA ILE A 48 9.12 -9.47 -4.44
C ILE A 48 8.34 -10.73 -4.03
N PRO A 49 7.66 -10.76 -2.87
CA PRO A 49 6.86 -11.93 -2.49
C PRO A 49 5.69 -12.17 -3.46
N TYR A 50 5.12 -11.11 -4.07
CA TYR A 50 4.15 -11.26 -5.15
C TYR A 50 4.74 -11.96 -6.39
N ALA A 51 5.93 -11.57 -6.83
CA ALA A 51 6.57 -12.19 -7.99
C ALA A 51 6.82 -13.69 -7.78
N PHE A 52 7.28 -14.08 -6.59
CA PHE A 52 7.42 -15.50 -6.22
C PHE A 52 6.08 -16.24 -6.22
N ALA A 53 5.01 -15.63 -5.67
CA ALA A 53 3.67 -16.21 -5.66
C ALA A 53 3.13 -16.42 -7.08
N MET A 54 3.28 -15.43 -7.95
CA MET A 54 2.88 -15.53 -9.35
C MET A 54 3.71 -16.56 -10.12
N ALA A 55 5.03 -16.63 -9.87
CA ALA A 55 5.88 -17.65 -10.46
C ALA A 55 5.44 -19.06 -10.04
N ALA A 56 5.08 -19.27 -8.78
CA ALA A 56 4.59 -20.56 -8.28
C ALA A 56 3.28 -20.97 -8.97
N LEU A 57 2.36 -20.03 -9.18
CA LEU A 57 1.10 -20.26 -9.90
C LEU A 57 1.32 -20.57 -11.39
N LEU A 58 2.17 -19.80 -12.06
CA LEU A 58 2.43 -19.96 -13.50
C LEU A 58 3.19 -21.26 -13.82
N THR A 59 4.08 -21.70 -12.93
CA THR A 59 4.86 -22.93 -13.11
C THR A 59 4.16 -24.16 -12.56
N GLY A 60 3.11 -23.99 -11.75
CA GLY A 60 2.47 -25.06 -10.97
C GLY A 60 3.35 -25.60 -9.83
N GLN A 61 4.54 -25.03 -9.59
CA GLN A 61 5.49 -25.49 -8.58
C GLN A 61 5.19 -24.87 -7.22
N LEU A 62 4.21 -25.43 -6.53
CA LEU A 62 3.70 -24.93 -5.24
C LEU A 62 4.36 -25.60 -4.03
N ASP A 63 5.64 -25.93 -4.17
CA ASP A 63 6.42 -26.65 -3.17
C ASP A 63 6.79 -25.77 -1.95
N ALA A 64 7.50 -26.33 -0.97
CA ALA A 64 7.87 -25.57 0.22
C ALA A 64 8.93 -24.47 -0.04
N SER A 65 9.54 -24.43 -1.23
CA SER A 65 10.64 -23.51 -1.54
C SER A 65 10.14 -22.07 -1.68
N TRP A 66 9.03 -21.84 -2.40
CA TRP A 66 8.47 -20.50 -2.58
C TRP A 66 7.99 -19.92 -1.24
N ILE A 67 7.34 -20.74 -0.39
CA ILE A 67 6.83 -20.36 0.94
C ILE A 67 7.95 -19.79 1.83
N ARG A 68 9.12 -20.42 1.86
CA ARG A 68 10.26 -19.95 2.66
C ARG A 68 10.84 -18.65 2.12
N ALA A 69 10.94 -18.53 0.80
CA ALA A 69 11.45 -17.32 0.16
C ALA A 69 10.49 -16.15 0.41
N THR A 70 9.21 -16.31 0.11
CA THR A 70 8.19 -15.27 0.29
C THR A 70 8.03 -14.84 1.73
N ARG A 71 8.15 -15.75 2.72
CA ARG A 71 8.12 -15.38 4.14
C ARG A 71 9.22 -14.39 4.51
N ARG A 72 10.47 -14.65 4.09
CA ARG A 72 11.62 -13.78 4.41
C ARG A 72 11.46 -12.40 3.76
N TRP A 73 11.10 -12.37 2.49
CA TRP A 73 10.89 -11.13 1.76
C TRP A 73 9.70 -10.32 2.29
N THR A 74 8.62 -11.00 2.69
CA THR A 74 7.46 -10.32 3.28
C THR A 74 7.79 -9.75 4.65
N LEU A 75 8.56 -10.44 5.49
CA LEU A 75 9.01 -9.87 6.77
C LEU A 75 9.87 -8.61 6.59
N MET A 76 10.72 -8.58 5.55
CA MET A 76 11.52 -7.39 5.26
C MET A 76 10.62 -6.24 4.77
N ALA A 77 9.72 -6.49 3.82
CA ALA A 77 8.76 -5.51 3.33
C ALA A 77 7.85 -4.98 4.46
N TRP A 78 7.32 -5.89 5.28
CA TRP A 78 6.50 -5.59 6.45
C TRP A 78 7.28 -4.77 7.49
N GLY A 79 8.55 -5.07 7.74
CA GLY A 79 9.41 -4.31 8.65
C GLY A 79 9.66 -2.88 8.17
N ILE A 80 9.97 -2.71 6.87
CA ILE A 80 10.14 -1.39 6.26
C ILE A 80 8.83 -0.58 6.35
N LEU A 81 7.70 -1.19 6.01
CA LEU A 81 6.39 -0.55 6.10
C LEU A 81 6.02 -0.18 7.54
N SER A 82 6.36 -1.03 8.52
CA SER A 82 6.18 -0.75 9.95
C SER A 82 7.00 0.46 10.40
N MET A 83 8.26 0.57 9.98
CA MET A 83 9.07 1.75 10.26
C MET A 83 8.47 3.00 9.62
N GLY A 84 7.97 2.91 8.39
CA GLY A 84 7.28 4.02 7.72
C GLY A 84 6.06 4.50 8.49
N LEU A 85 5.22 3.58 8.97
CA LEU A 85 4.06 3.91 9.82
C LEU A 85 4.50 4.56 11.15
N LEU A 86 5.51 4.01 11.83
CA LEU A 86 6.00 4.56 13.10
C LEU A 86 6.55 5.99 12.95
N PHE A 87 7.39 6.23 11.94
CA PHE A 87 7.94 7.56 11.69
C PHE A 87 6.89 8.54 11.17
N GLY A 88 5.93 8.06 10.38
CA GLY A 88 4.76 8.84 9.95
C GLY A 88 3.99 9.33 11.17
N SER A 89 3.48 8.40 12.00
CA SER A 89 2.63 8.77 13.13
C SER A 89 3.36 9.65 14.14
N TRP A 90 4.66 9.43 14.34
CA TRP A 90 5.49 10.34 15.14
C TRP A 90 5.56 11.76 14.55
N TRP A 91 5.78 11.88 13.25
CA TRP A 91 5.81 13.17 12.54
C TRP A 91 4.44 13.86 12.59
N ALA A 92 3.36 13.16 12.24
CA ALA A 92 2.00 13.69 12.23
C ALA A 92 1.60 14.20 13.63
N TYR A 93 1.95 13.45 14.68
CA TYR A 93 1.73 13.86 16.06
C TYR A 93 2.47 15.17 16.41
N ARG A 94 3.75 15.28 16.06
CA ARG A 94 4.57 16.46 16.41
C ARG A 94 4.26 17.71 15.57
N VAL A 95 3.98 17.53 14.28
CA VAL A 95 3.92 18.63 13.31
C VAL A 95 2.49 19.03 12.97
N LEU A 96 1.59 18.06 12.83
CA LEU A 96 0.20 18.33 12.45
C LEU A 96 -0.74 18.41 13.66
N GLY A 97 -0.29 17.96 14.84
CA GLY A 97 -1.04 18.07 16.09
C GLY A 97 -2.39 17.34 16.05
N TRP A 98 -2.48 16.22 15.35
CA TRP A 98 -3.70 15.44 15.13
C TRP A 98 -4.28 14.85 16.45
N GLY A 99 -4.79 15.68 17.34
CA GLY A 99 -5.67 15.31 18.45
C GLY A 99 -5.14 14.30 19.49
N GLY A 100 -3.90 13.80 19.40
CA GLY A 100 -3.35 12.78 20.28
C GLY A 100 -2.61 11.68 19.53
N TYR A 101 -2.12 10.65 20.24
CA TYR A 101 -1.35 9.56 19.62
C TYR A 101 -2.15 8.71 18.60
N TRP A 102 -3.48 8.82 18.62
CA TRP A 102 -4.41 8.11 17.74
C TRP A 102 -4.96 8.95 16.57
N GLY A 103 -4.53 10.20 16.38
CA GLY A 103 -4.87 10.92 15.16
C GLY A 103 -3.83 10.65 14.07
N TRP A 104 -4.19 9.73 13.17
CA TRP A 104 -3.33 9.23 12.10
C TRP A 104 -3.67 9.92 10.81
N ASP A 105 -2.69 10.43 10.08
CA ASP A 105 -2.94 11.11 8.82
C ASP A 105 -3.60 10.18 7.76
N PRO A 106 -4.21 10.70 6.67
CA PRO A 106 -4.88 9.85 5.69
C PRO A 106 -3.90 8.91 4.96
N VAL A 107 -2.62 9.28 4.90
CA VAL A 107 -1.56 8.49 4.25
C VAL A 107 -1.23 7.26 5.10
N GLU A 108 -1.10 7.43 6.41
CA GLU A 108 -0.86 6.38 7.39
C GLU A 108 -2.03 5.40 7.46
N ASN A 109 -3.27 5.90 7.45
CA ASN A 109 -4.46 5.04 7.40
C ASN A 109 -4.48 4.14 6.16
N VAL A 110 -4.12 4.70 5.01
CA VAL A 110 -4.04 3.95 3.76
C VAL A 110 -2.90 2.92 3.81
N ALA A 111 -1.76 3.28 4.41
CA ALA A 111 -0.63 2.36 4.61
C ALA A 111 -0.91 1.23 5.59
N LEU A 112 -1.83 1.43 6.53
CA LEU A 112 -2.23 0.40 7.48
C LEU A 112 -2.92 -0.79 6.78
N ILE A 113 -3.64 -0.55 5.68
CA ILE A 113 -4.40 -1.59 4.96
C ILE A 113 -3.48 -2.69 4.38
N PRO A 114 -2.47 -2.39 3.53
CA PRO A 114 -1.52 -3.41 3.08
C PRO A 114 -0.67 -3.96 4.23
N TRP A 115 -0.40 -3.18 5.29
CA TRP A 115 0.31 -3.66 6.47
C TRP A 115 -0.47 -4.75 7.22
N LEU A 116 -1.80 -4.60 7.38
CA LEU A 116 -2.67 -5.60 7.98
C LEU A 116 -2.75 -6.86 7.11
N SER A 117 -2.86 -6.70 5.79
CA SER A 117 -2.86 -7.84 4.86
C SER A 117 -1.53 -8.59 4.89
N ALA A 118 -0.40 -7.88 4.93
CA ALA A 118 0.93 -8.47 5.07
C ALA A 118 1.09 -9.17 6.43
N SER A 119 0.55 -8.59 7.50
CA SER A 119 0.52 -9.21 8.83
C SER A 119 -0.26 -10.53 8.81
N ALA A 120 -1.45 -10.54 8.21
CA ALA A 120 -2.26 -11.75 8.04
C ALA A 120 -1.52 -12.80 7.21
N TYR A 121 -0.84 -12.38 6.12
CA TYR A 121 0.01 -13.26 5.33
C TYR A 121 1.14 -13.91 6.17
N VAL A 122 1.88 -13.13 6.96
CA VAL A 122 2.99 -13.62 7.78
C VAL A 122 2.51 -14.69 8.77
N HIS A 123 1.30 -14.58 9.31
CA HIS A 123 0.72 -15.62 10.15
C HIS A 123 0.29 -16.84 9.32
N SER A 124 -0.39 -16.62 8.20
CA SER A 124 -0.89 -17.68 7.32
C SER A 124 0.24 -18.54 6.73
N VAL A 125 1.34 -17.92 6.32
CA VAL A 125 2.49 -18.62 5.72
C VAL A 125 3.19 -19.55 6.71
N ILE A 126 3.25 -19.18 8.01
CA ILE A 126 3.82 -20.04 9.06
C ILE A 126 2.95 -21.28 9.28
N VAL A 127 1.62 -21.11 9.31
CA VAL A 127 0.70 -22.25 9.44
C VAL A 127 0.76 -23.15 8.21
N THR A 128 0.87 -22.55 7.02
CA THR A 128 1.03 -23.29 5.76
C THR A 128 2.31 -24.11 5.74
N GLU A 129 3.43 -23.53 6.16
CA GLU A 129 4.73 -24.22 6.22
C GLU A 129 4.73 -25.36 7.25
N LYS A 130 4.16 -25.12 8.45
CA LYS A 130 4.22 -26.10 9.55
C LYS A 130 3.16 -27.21 9.47
N ARG A 131 1.98 -26.91 8.90
CA ARG A 131 0.80 -27.81 8.94
C ARG A 131 0.23 -28.11 7.55
N GLY A 132 0.72 -27.48 6.49
CA GLY A 132 0.18 -27.67 5.13
C GLY A 132 -1.24 -27.12 4.91
N MET A 133 -1.81 -26.43 5.90
CA MET A 133 -3.16 -25.84 5.86
C MET A 133 -3.13 -24.43 5.26
N PHE A 134 -4.28 -23.88 4.84
CA PHE A 134 -4.41 -22.48 4.37
C PHE A 134 -3.55 -22.10 3.15
N LYS A 135 -3.15 -23.05 2.30
CA LYS A 135 -2.37 -22.78 1.07
C LYS A 135 -3.04 -21.73 0.18
N VAL A 136 -4.35 -21.90 -0.10
CA VAL A 136 -5.16 -20.97 -0.88
C VAL A 136 -5.15 -19.58 -0.25
N TRP A 137 -5.41 -19.50 1.06
CA TRP A 137 -5.44 -18.23 1.79
C TRP A 137 -4.09 -17.52 1.81
N THR A 138 -3.00 -18.26 2.00
CA THR A 138 -1.63 -17.70 1.94
C THR A 138 -1.35 -17.10 0.57
N MET A 139 -1.77 -17.79 -0.51
CA MET A 139 -1.63 -17.29 -1.87
C MET A 139 -2.46 -16.02 -2.10
N VAL A 140 -3.73 -16.02 -1.68
CA VAL A 140 -4.62 -14.85 -1.81
C VAL A 140 -4.07 -13.66 -1.02
N LEU A 141 -3.59 -13.87 0.21
CA LEU A 141 -3.11 -12.80 1.08
C LEU A 141 -1.86 -12.11 0.55
N VAL A 142 -0.91 -12.83 -0.06
CA VAL A 142 0.28 -12.18 -0.65
C VAL A 142 -0.06 -11.37 -1.90
N ILE A 143 -0.95 -11.88 -2.74
CA ILE A 143 -1.46 -11.15 -3.91
C ILE A 143 -2.23 -9.91 -3.48
N LEU A 144 -3.12 -10.06 -2.49
CA LEU A 144 -3.91 -8.96 -1.94
C LEU A 144 -3.01 -7.90 -1.29
N ALA A 145 -2.01 -8.28 -0.51
CA ALA A 145 -1.10 -7.32 0.14
C ALA A 145 -0.32 -6.49 -0.89
N PHE A 146 0.10 -7.08 -2.01
CA PHE A 146 0.72 -6.34 -3.11
C PHE A 146 -0.29 -5.45 -3.84
N ALA A 147 -1.47 -5.95 -4.17
CA ALA A 147 -2.53 -5.16 -4.81
C ALA A 147 -2.92 -3.95 -3.95
N LEU A 148 -3.04 -4.13 -2.63
CA LEU A 148 -3.31 -3.07 -1.67
C LEU A 148 -2.15 -2.07 -1.55
N SER A 149 -0.90 -2.51 -1.77
CA SER A 149 0.28 -1.62 -1.80
C SER A 149 0.27 -0.72 -3.04
N ILE A 150 -0.12 -1.26 -4.21
CA ILE A 150 -0.36 -0.46 -5.42
C ILE A 150 -1.53 0.50 -5.20
N PHE A 151 -2.65 0.00 -4.66
CA PHE A 151 -3.82 0.81 -4.35
C PHE A 151 -3.47 1.94 -3.40
N GLY A 152 -2.72 1.68 -2.33
CA GLY A 152 -2.29 2.70 -1.39
C GLY A 152 -1.40 3.77 -2.03
N THR A 153 -0.47 3.37 -2.89
CA THR A 153 0.35 4.30 -3.68
C THR A 153 -0.53 5.18 -4.57
N PHE A 154 -1.49 4.58 -5.28
CA PHE A 154 -2.43 5.29 -6.13
C PHE A 154 -3.23 6.30 -5.32
N ILE A 155 -3.83 5.89 -4.21
CA ILE A 155 -4.69 6.73 -3.36
C ILE A 155 -3.93 7.96 -2.83
N VAL A 156 -2.70 7.79 -2.35
CA VAL A 156 -1.89 8.87 -1.76
C VAL A 156 -1.32 9.82 -2.83
N ARG A 157 -1.00 9.32 -4.02
CA ARG A 157 -0.30 10.12 -5.06
C ARG A 157 -1.20 10.68 -6.15
N SER A 158 -2.38 10.11 -6.36
CA SER A 158 -3.34 10.57 -7.38
C SER A 158 -4.12 11.82 -6.97
N GLY A 159 -4.09 12.20 -5.68
CA GLY A 159 -4.96 13.23 -5.14
C GLY A 159 -6.43 12.78 -5.02
N VAL A 160 -6.74 11.51 -5.28
CA VAL A 160 -8.09 10.95 -5.13
C VAL A 160 -8.61 11.14 -3.70
N ILE A 161 -7.76 11.15 -2.66
CA ILE A 161 -8.20 11.49 -1.29
C ILE A 161 -8.71 12.93 -1.15
N LEU A 162 -8.04 13.88 -1.80
CA LEU A 162 -8.48 15.28 -1.82
C LEU A 162 -9.80 15.42 -2.59
N THR A 163 -10.04 14.54 -3.58
CA THR A 163 -11.34 14.40 -4.24
C THR A 163 -12.35 13.63 -3.38
N LEU A 164 -11.94 12.64 -2.57
CA LEU A 164 -12.80 11.85 -1.67
C LEU A 164 -13.40 12.71 -0.55
N VAL A 165 -12.64 13.66 0.00
CA VAL A 165 -13.15 14.64 0.98
C VAL A 165 -13.89 15.80 0.28
N GLY A 166 -13.55 16.07 -0.99
CA GLY A 166 -14.26 17.03 -1.86
C GLY A 166 -15.49 16.48 -2.59
N GLY A 167 -15.92 15.25 -2.27
CA GLY A 167 -16.99 14.55 -2.96
C GLY A 167 -16.46 13.45 -3.88
N PHE A 168 -16.76 12.19 -3.55
CA PHE A 168 -16.83 11.11 -4.53
C PHE A 168 -17.38 11.67 -5.86
N LEU A 169 -16.87 11.21 -7.00
CA LEU A 169 -17.47 11.47 -8.32
C LEU A 169 -19.02 11.27 -8.34
N PHE A 170 -19.58 10.58 -7.33
CA PHE A 170 -21.00 10.27 -7.13
C PHE A 170 -21.56 10.52 -5.70
N GLY A 171 -20.83 11.18 -4.78
CA GLY A 171 -21.25 11.40 -3.37
C GLY A 171 -21.00 10.23 -2.40
N VAL A 172 -21.01 10.49 -1.08
CA VAL A 172 -20.58 9.57 0.00
C VAL A 172 -21.34 8.23 0.00
N VAL A 173 -22.65 8.27 -0.22
CA VAL A 173 -23.51 7.08 -0.12
C VAL A 173 -23.32 6.16 -1.32
N ILE A 174 -23.42 6.70 -2.54
CA ILE A 174 -23.30 5.92 -3.78
C ILE A 174 -21.87 5.43 -3.96
N GLY A 175 -20.90 6.29 -3.67
CA GLY A 175 -19.48 5.94 -3.67
C GLY A 175 -19.14 4.81 -2.69
N GLY A 176 -19.62 4.91 -1.45
CA GLY A 176 -19.42 3.88 -0.44
C GLY A 176 -19.97 2.51 -0.85
N VAL A 177 -21.20 2.48 -1.36
CA VAL A 177 -21.84 1.24 -1.83
C VAL A 177 -21.06 0.61 -2.96
N LEU A 178 -20.63 1.39 -3.96
CA LEU A 178 -19.87 0.87 -5.10
C LEU A 178 -18.51 0.29 -4.69
N VAL A 179 -17.81 0.93 -3.73
CA VAL A 179 -16.54 0.42 -3.20
C VAL A 179 -16.74 -0.91 -2.49
N VAL A 180 -17.75 -1.03 -1.63
CA VAL A 180 -18.03 -2.29 -0.91
C VAL A 180 -18.35 -3.39 -1.90
N VAL A 181 -19.25 -3.15 -2.86
CA VAL A 181 -19.66 -4.15 -3.86
C VAL A 181 -18.46 -4.57 -4.72
N ALA A 182 -17.66 -3.63 -5.22
CA ALA A 182 -16.49 -3.94 -6.03
C ALA A 182 -15.43 -4.72 -5.24
N ALA A 183 -15.19 -4.35 -3.97
CA ALA A 183 -14.27 -5.06 -3.10
C ALA A 183 -14.74 -6.50 -2.81
N THR A 184 -16.04 -6.70 -2.57
CA THR A 184 -16.62 -8.02 -2.34
C THR A 184 -16.52 -8.89 -3.60
N ILE A 185 -16.89 -8.37 -4.77
CA ILE A 185 -16.79 -9.10 -6.04
C ILE A 185 -15.33 -9.45 -6.35
N GLY A 186 -14.41 -8.50 -6.16
CA GLY A 186 -12.97 -8.71 -6.37
C GLY A 186 -12.41 -9.79 -5.45
N ALA A 187 -12.74 -9.75 -4.16
CA ALA A 187 -12.30 -10.75 -3.17
C ALA A 187 -12.83 -12.15 -3.52
N VAL A 188 -14.09 -12.27 -3.92
CA VAL A 188 -14.69 -13.54 -4.36
C VAL A 188 -14.04 -14.04 -5.64
N GLY A 189 -13.79 -13.16 -6.62
CA GLY A 189 -13.14 -13.53 -7.88
C GLY A 189 -11.72 -14.05 -7.68
N ILE A 190 -10.92 -13.36 -6.84
CA ILE A 190 -9.56 -13.79 -6.50
C ILE A 190 -9.60 -15.15 -5.76
N PHE A 191 -10.53 -15.33 -4.82
CA PHE A 191 -10.68 -16.59 -4.09
C PHE A 191 -11.01 -17.75 -5.04
N LEU A 192 -11.96 -17.56 -5.95
CA LEU A 192 -12.35 -18.60 -6.91
C LEU A 192 -11.21 -18.94 -7.88
N ALA A 193 -10.50 -17.93 -8.41
CA ALA A 193 -9.35 -18.15 -9.28
C ALA A 193 -8.23 -18.93 -8.57
N ALA A 194 -7.92 -18.55 -7.32
CA ALA A 194 -6.93 -19.25 -6.50
C ALA A 194 -7.35 -20.69 -6.20
N ARG A 195 -8.63 -20.93 -5.88
CA ARG A 195 -9.17 -22.28 -5.68
C ARG A 195 -9.01 -23.15 -6.93
N THR A 196 -9.43 -22.64 -8.09
CA THR A 196 -9.35 -23.40 -9.35
C THR A 196 -7.92 -23.72 -9.77
N ALA A 197 -6.95 -22.85 -9.46
CA ALA A 197 -5.54 -23.08 -9.78
C ALA A 197 -4.86 -24.09 -8.85
N LEU A 198 -5.43 -24.36 -7.67
CA LEU A 198 -4.82 -25.19 -6.63
C LEU A 198 -5.36 -26.63 -6.56
N GLY A 199 -6.32 -26.98 -7.43
CA GLY A 199 -6.70 -28.37 -7.68
C GLY A 199 -7.69 -29.01 -6.70
N ASP A 200 -8.51 -28.20 -5.99
CA ASP A 200 -9.65 -28.68 -5.19
C ASP A 200 -11.00 -28.50 -5.91
#